data_AF-A0AA43TJZ5-F1
#
_entry.id   AF-A0AA43TJZ5-F1
#
_cell.length_a   1.000
_cell.length_b   1.000
_cell.length_c   1.000
_cell.angle_alpha   90.00
_cell.angle_beta   90.00
_cell.angle_gamma   90.00
#
_symmetry.space_group_name_H-M   'P 1'
#
loop_
_entity.id
_entity.type
_entity.pdbx_description
1 polymer ?
#
loop_
_entity_poly.entity_id
_entity_poly.type
_entity_poly.pdbx_seq_one_letter_code
_entity_poly.pdbx_strand_id
1 'polypeptide(L)'
;MPQKHPKNLIVNVLMVGVIIAVLSYVFYPGVGQFSVMINGEPVAEPLIRFAAVPTFLLIMMVTGVLMVSLFLGVGMLMFLGVMFVALIGIFIMAPYVWPALIIILLAVALMTVSNDNKA
;
A
#
# COMPACT_ATOMS: atom_id res chain seq x y z
N MET A 1 -15.73 -25.67 8.19
CA MET A 1 -14.41 -26.22 8.61
C MET A 1 -13.81 -25.26 9.64
N PRO A 2 -13.49 -25.69 10.86
CA PRO A 2 -13.02 -24.77 11.89
C PRO A 2 -11.60 -24.31 11.56
N GLN A 3 -11.40 -23.00 11.44
CA GLN A 3 -10.08 -22.42 11.20
C GLN A 3 -9.20 -22.60 12.44
N LYS A 4 -8.14 -23.39 12.26
CA LYS A 4 -7.10 -23.64 13.26
C LYS A 4 -6.23 -22.39 13.36
N HIS A 5 -6.51 -21.51 14.31
CA HIS A 5 -5.66 -20.36 14.60
C HIS A 5 -4.21 -20.84 14.81
N PRO A 6 -3.24 -20.36 14.01
CA PRO A 6 -1.84 -20.74 14.20
C PRO A 6 -1.33 -20.07 15.47
N LYS A 7 -1.30 -20.83 16.58
CA LYS A 7 -0.75 -20.42 17.89
C LYS A 7 0.70 -19.88 17.80
N ASN A 8 1.40 -20.17 16.71
CA ASN A 8 2.83 -19.89 16.55
C ASN A 8 3.12 -18.72 15.61
N LEU A 9 2.11 -17.96 15.17
CA LEU A 9 2.31 -16.88 14.19
C LEU A 9 3.23 -15.78 14.76
N ILE A 10 3.05 -15.43 16.04
CA ILE A 10 3.92 -14.49 16.77
C ILE A 10 5.36 -15.01 16.82
N VAL A 11 5.55 -16.30 17.13
CA VAL A 11 6.88 -16.93 17.22
C VAL A 11 7.57 -16.97 15.86
N ASN A 12 6.84 -17.31 14.79
CA ASN A 12 7.37 -17.33 13.43
C ASN A 12 7.81 -15.92 12.98
N VAL A 13 6.99 -14.89 13.24
CA VAL A 13 7.34 -13.51 12.89
C VAL A 13 8.59 -13.05 13.64
N LEU A 14 8.69 -13.37 14.93
CA LEU A 14 9.85 -13.01 15.76
C LEU A 14 11.11 -13.75 15.29
N MET A 15 11.00 -15.03 14.96
CA MET A 15 12.11 -15.83 14.43
C MET A 15 12.60 -15.29 13.08
N VAL A 16 11.70 -14.94 12.17
CA VAL A 16 12.05 -14.31 10.89
C VAL A 16 12.72 -12.96 11.12
N GLY A 17 12.22 -12.14 12.04
CA GLY A 17 12.83 -10.86 12.39
C GLY A 17 14.26 -10.99 12.92
N VAL A 18 14.51 -11.96 13.81
CA VAL A 18 15.85 -12.24 14.34
C VAL A 18 16.79 -12.73 13.25
N ILE A 19 16.33 -13.63 12.38
CA ILE A 19 17.13 -14.12 11.25
C ILE A 19 17.55 -12.96 10.34
N ILE A 20 16.62 -12.07 9.99
CA ILE A 20 16.91 -10.89 9.16
C ILE A 20 17.91 -9.96 9.87
N ALA A 21 17.75 -9.71 11.17
CA ALA A 21 18.65 -8.85 11.93
C ALA A 21 20.09 -9.41 11.97
N VAL A 22 20.23 -10.71 12.22
CA VAL A 22 21.54 -11.39 12.24
C VAL A 22 22.19 -11.37 10.87
N LEU A 23 21.44 -11.72 9.81
CA LEU A 23 21.95 -11.70 8.44
C LEU A 23 22.37 -10.28 8.03
N SER A 24 21.57 -9.27 8.35
CA SER A 24 21.89 -7.86 8.06
C SER A 24 23.22 -7.45 8.72
N TYR A 25 23.42 -7.80 9.99
CA TYR A 25 24.65 -7.49 10.72
C TYR A 25 25.88 -8.24 10.17
N VAL A 26 25.73 -9.52 9.81
CA VAL A 26 26.83 -10.34 9.27
C VAL A 26 27.25 -9.87 7.88
N PHE A 27 26.29 -9.57 7.00
CA PHE A 27 26.58 -9.15 5.63
C PHE A 27 26.98 -7.68 5.51
N TYR A 28 26.49 -6.82 6.41
CA TYR A 28 26.78 -5.40 6.39
C TYR A 28 27.07 -4.88 7.82
N PRO A 29 28.28 -5.11 8.37
CA PRO A 29 28.62 -4.74 9.75
C PRO A 29 28.58 -3.22 10.04
N GLY A 30 28.38 -2.39 9.01
CA GLY A 30 28.15 -0.95 9.12
C GLY A 30 26.68 -0.52 9.23
N VAL A 31 25.71 -1.43 9.07
CA VAL A 31 24.29 -1.08 9.19
C VAL A 31 23.94 -0.74 10.64
N GLY A 32 23.80 0.56 10.93
CA GLY A 32 23.51 1.08 12.27
C GLY A 32 24.55 2.08 12.78
N GLN A 33 25.70 2.21 12.12
CA GLN A 33 26.59 3.35 12.34
C GLN A 33 26.21 4.47 11.38
N PHE A 34 25.86 5.64 11.93
CA PHE A 34 25.67 6.85 11.13
C PHE A 34 27.05 7.38 10.69
N SER A 35 27.66 6.74 9.68
CA SER A 35 28.85 7.24 9.02
C SER A 35 28.44 7.97 7.74
N VAL A 36 28.60 9.28 7.72
CA VAL A 36 28.48 10.07 6.50
C VAL A 36 29.76 9.84 5.69
N MET A 37 29.63 9.28 4.49
CA MET A 37 30.74 9.08 3.56
C MET A 37 30.76 10.23 2.56
N ILE A 38 31.89 10.92 2.44
CA ILE A 38 32.13 11.91 1.38
C ILE A 38 33.34 11.40 0.59
N ASN A 39 33.18 11.25 -0.73
CA ASN A 39 34.22 10.71 -1.63
C ASN A 39 34.73 9.29 -1.27
N GLY A 40 33.90 8.48 -0.61
CA GLY A 40 34.27 7.11 -0.23
C GLY A 40 35.01 6.98 1.10
N GLU A 41 35.36 8.11 1.75
CA GLU A 41 35.96 8.12 3.08
C GLU A 41 34.91 8.49 4.15
N PRO A 42 34.92 7.81 5.32
CA PRO A 42 34.06 8.17 6.43
C PRO A 42 34.52 9.50 7.02
N VAL A 43 33.67 10.52 6.96
CA VAL A 43 33.99 11.83 7.53
C VAL A 43 34.15 11.69 9.04
N ALA A 44 35.34 11.97 9.56
CA ALA A 44 35.67 11.82 10.98
C ALA A 44 35.18 13.01 11.83
N GLU A 45 34.88 14.15 11.19
CA GLU A 45 34.52 15.39 11.87
C GLU A 45 33.14 15.30 12.56
N PRO A 46 33.08 15.42 13.90
CA PRO A 46 31.85 15.24 14.67
C PRO A 46 30.73 16.21 14.28
N LEU A 47 31.07 17.45 13.89
CA LEU A 47 30.09 18.47 13.51
C LEU A 47 29.34 18.07 12.23
N ILE A 48 30.03 17.49 11.24
CA ILE A 48 29.42 17.08 9.98
C ILE A 48 28.52 15.86 10.20
N ARG A 49 28.93 14.93 11.07
CA ARG A 49 28.07 13.80 11.48
C ARG A 49 26.81 14.29 12.19
N PHE A 50 26.94 15.28 13.07
CA PHE A 50 25.79 15.84 13.79
C PHE A 50 24.82 16.57 12.84
N ALA A 51 25.34 17.28 11.83
CA ALA A 51 24.54 17.94 10.80
C ALA A 51 23.74 16.96 9.92
N ALA A 52 24.17 15.70 9.80
CA ALA A 52 23.45 14.68 9.05
C ALA A 52 22.30 14.02 9.84
N VAL A 53 22.31 14.11 11.18
CA VAL A 53 21.25 13.52 12.02
C VAL A 53 19.87 14.09 11.69
N PRO A 54 19.67 15.42 11.57
CA PRO A 54 18.40 15.98 11.11
C PRO A 54 17.93 15.44 9.76
N THR A 55 18.84 15.28 8.81
CA THR A 55 18.53 14.75 7.48
C THR A 55 18.08 13.29 7.56
N PHE A 56 18.77 12.46 8.34
CA PHE A 56 18.37 11.08 8.57
C PHE A 56 17.00 10.98 9.27
N LEU A 57 16.75 11.82 10.27
CA LEU A 57 15.44 11.88 10.94
C LEU A 57 14.32 12.25 9.96
N LEU A 58 14.57 13.23 9.09
CA LEU A 58 13.60 13.64 8.07
C LEU A 58 13.32 12.51 7.08
N ILE A 59 14.36 11.82 6.59
CA ILE A 59 14.20 10.67 5.68
C ILE A 59 13.40 9.55 6.36
N MET A 60 13.71 9.22 7.62
CA MET A 60 12.96 8.21 8.38
C MET A 60 11.49 8.60 8.57
N MET A 61 11.22 9.88 8.88
CA MET A 61 9.86 10.39 9.02
C MET A 61 9.08 10.25 7.71
N VAL A 62 9.65 10.69 6.59
CA VAL A 62 9.02 10.58 5.27
C VAL A 62 8.78 9.11 4.90
N THR A 63 9.78 8.26 5.12
CA THR A 63 9.66 6.82 4.85
C THR A 63 8.58 6.17 5.71
N GLY A 64 8.46 6.55 6.98
CA GLY A 64 7.40 6.09 7.86
C GLY A 64 6.00 6.49 7.37
N VAL A 65 5.83 7.76 6.96
CA VAL A 65 4.58 8.25 6.37
C VAL A 65 4.24 7.50 5.08
N LEU A 66 5.22 7.24 4.22
CA LEU A 66 5.02 6.47 2.99
C LEU A 66 4.61 5.02 3.28
N MET A 67 5.27 4.37 4.24
CA MET A 67 4.91 3.01 4.68
C MET A 67 3.48 2.95 5.22
N VAL A 68 3.10 3.87 6.11
CA VAL A 68 1.73 3.96 6.62
C VAL A 68 0.74 4.22 5.47
N SER A 69 1.10 5.09 4.52
CA SER A 69 0.25 5.41 3.35
C SER A 69 0.07 4.20 2.42
N LEU A 70 1.10 3.35 2.27
CA LEU A 70 1.01 2.08 1.55
C LEU A 70 0.08 1.09 2.27
N PHE A 71 0.25 0.94 3.59
CA PHE A 71 -0.60 0.05 4.41
C PHE A 71 -2.05 0.51 4.48
N LEU A 72 -2.30 1.82 4.59
CA LEU A 72 -3.64 2.40 4.59
C LEU A 72 -4.29 2.36 3.19
N GLY A 73 -3.54 1.97 2.16
CA GLY A 73 -4.05 1.85 0.80
C GLY A 73 -4.41 3.20 0.18
N VAL A 74 -3.73 4.28 0.56
CA VAL A 74 -4.04 5.64 0.08
C VAL A 74 -4.03 5.71 -1.46
N GLY A 75 -3.13 4.96 -2.12
CA GLY A 75 -3.12 4.84 -3.58
C GLY A 75 -4.40 4.22 -4.15
N MET A 76 -4.92 3.17 -3.52
CA MET A 76 -6.21 2.56 -3.90
C MET A 76 -7.36 3.54 -3.67
N LEU A 77 -7.37 4.25 -2.54
CA LEU A 77 -8.41 5.25 -2.23
C LEU A 77 -8.41 6.42 -3.22
N MET A 78 -7.22 6.94 -3.57
CA MET A 78 -7.08 7.98 -4.59
C MET A 78 -7.58 7.50 -5.96
N PHE A 79 -7.21 6.28 -6.36
CA PHE A 79 -7.69 5.68 -7.60
C PHE A 79 -9.21 5.53 -7.61
N LEU A 80 -9.80 4.99 -6.54
CA LEU A 80 -11.24 4.81 -6.42
C LEU A 80 -11.98 6.15 -6.48
N GLY A 81 -11.45 7.17 -5.80
CA GLY A 81 -12.01 8.52 -5.78
C GLY A 81 -12.03 9.16 -7.18
N VAL A 82 -10.91 9.11 -7.90
CA VAL A 82 -10.84 9.64 -9.28
C VAL A 82 -11.77 8.86 -10.21
N MET A 83 -11.79 7.53 -10.11
CA MET A 83 -12.69 6.69 -10.91
C MET A 83 -14.16 7.03 -10.65
N PHE A 84 -14.54 7.22 -9.39
CA PHE A 84 -15.90 7.58 -9.01
C PHE A 84 -16.31 8.95 -9.57
N VAL A 85 -15.44 9.96 -9.46
CA VAL A 85 -15.68 11.28 -10.04
C VAL A 85 -15.79 11.21 -11.57
N ALA A 86 -14.94 10.42 -12.23
CA ALA A 86 -15.01 10.21 -13.68
C ALA A 86 -16.34 9.56 -14.10
N LEU A 87 -16.81 8.53 -13.37
CA LEU A 87 -18.09 7.89 -13.63
C LEU A 87 -19.27 8.86 -13.45
N ILE A 88 -19.27 9.68 -12.39
CA ILE A 88 -20.28 10.73 -12.20
C ILE A 88 -20.24 11.74 -13.36
N GLY A 89 -19.04 12.16 -13.77
CA GLY A 89 -18.87 13.08 -14.89
C GLY A 89 -19.48 12.52 -16.19
N ILE A 90 -19.21 11.25 -16.50
CA ILE A 90 -19.80 10.55 -17.65
C ILE A 90 -21.32 10.45 -17.50
N PHE A 91 -21.81 10.10 -16.31
CA PHE A 91 -23.24 9.99 -16.02
C PHE A 91 -23.97 11.32 -16.29
N ILE A 92 -23.40 12.45 -15.88
CA ILE A 92 -23.97 13.79 -16.10
C ILE A 92 -23.84 14.23 -17.58
N MET A 93 -22.69 13.99 -18.22
CA MET A 93 -22.42 14.47 -19.59
C MET A 93 -23.11 13.66 -20.68
N ALA A 94 -23.48 12.40 -20.41
CA ALA A 94 -24.11 11.51 -21.40
C ALA A 94 -25.53 11.06 -20.99
N PRO A 95 -26.48 12.00 -20.75
CA PRO A 95 -27.83 11.66 -20.29
C PRO A 95 -28.63 10.87 -21.35
N TYR A 96 -28.27 11.01 -22.63
CA TYR A 96 -28.91 10.32 -23.75
C TYR A 96 -28.66 8.81 -23.76
N VAL A 97 -27.66 8.31 -23.01
CA VAL A 97 -27.35 6.87 -22.92
C VAL A 97 -28.21 6.17 -21.86
N TRP A 98 -28.78 6.93 -20.91
CA TRP A 98 -29.55 6.35 -19.80
C TRP A 98 -30.82 5.62 -20.26
N PRO A 99 -31.64 6.15 -21.19
CA PRO A 99 -32.82 5.42 -21.66
C PRO A 99 -32.46 4.06 -22.27
N ALA A 100 -31.36 3.98 -23.02
CA ALA A 100 -30.89 2.72 -23.60
C ALA A 100 -30.44 1.72 -22.51
N LEU A 101 -29.72 2.18 -21.48
CA LEU A 101 -29.32 1.34 -20.34
C LEU A 101 -30.53 0.82 -19.56
N ILE A 102 -31.55 1.65 -19.35
CA ILE A 102 -32.81 1.25 -18.70
C ILE A 102 -33.51 0.17 -19.50
N ILE A 103 -33.61 0.32 -20.83
CA ILE A 103 -34.25 -0.68 -21.71
C ILE A 103 -33.50 -2.02 -21.65
N ILE A 104 -32.18 -2.00 -21.72
CA ILE A 104 -31.35 -3.21 -21.64
C ILE A 104 -31.55 -3.90 -20.28
N LEU A 105 -31.54 -3.12 -19.19
CA LEU A 105 -31.75 -3.64 -17.84
C LEU A 105 -33.14 -4.27 -17.68
N LEU A 106 -34.17 -3.64 -18.26
CA LEU A 106 -35.53 -4.17 -18.29
C LEU A 106 -35.61 -5.49 -19.07
N ALA A 107 -34.94 -5.59 -20.22
CA ALA A 107 -34.88 -6.80 -21.03
C ALA A 107 -34.20 -7.96 -20.28
N VAL A 108 -33.08 -7.69 -19.60
CA VAL A 108 -32.38 -8.68 -18.78
C VAL A 108 -33.25 -9.14 -17.60
N ALA A 109 -33.92 -8.21 -16.91
CA ALA A 109 -34.82 -8.55 -15.81
C ALA A 109 -35.98 -9.44 -16.26
N LEU A 110 -36.58 -9.13 -17.41
CA LEU A 110 -37.63 -9.95 -18.03
C LEU A 110 -37.14 -11.35 -18.39
N MET A 111 -35.93 -11.46 -18.95
CA MET A 111 -35.32 -12.75 -19.27
C MET A 111 -35.06 -13.59 -18.02
N THR A 112 -34.58 -12.98 -16.93
CA THR A 112 -34.35 -13.68 -15.65
C THR A 112 -35.66 -14.17 -15.03
N VAL A 113 -36.69 -13.31 -14.94
CA VAL A 113 -37.99 -13.69 -14.38
C VAL A 113 -38.69 -14.74 -15.25
N SER A 114 -38.59 -14.63 -16.58
CA SER A 114 -39.14 -15.63 -17.48
C SER A 114 -38.43 -16.99 -17.40
N ASN A 115 -37.17 -17.02 -16.97
CA ASN A 115 -36.42 -18.26 -16.79
C ASN A 115 -36.81 -18.96 -15.48
N ASP A 116 -37.06 -18.21 -14.41
CA ASP A 116 -37.57 -18.75 -13.14
C ASP A 116 -39.02 -19.26 -13.26
N ASN A 117 -39.87 -18.59 -14.05
CA ASN A 117 -41.28 -19.00 -14.25
C ASN A 117 -41.46 -20.24 -15.16
N LYS A 118 -40.37 -20.81 -15.69
CA LYS A 118 -40.38 -22.02 -16.53
C LYS A 118 -39.76 -23.25 -15.85
N ALA A 119 -39.37 -23.12 -14.58
CA ALA A 119 -39.02 -24.23 -13.68
C ALA A 119 -40.23 -24.61 -12.82
#